data_AF-A0A127SJR2-F1
#
_entry.id   AF-A0A127SJR2-F1
#
_cell.length_a   1.000
_cell.length_b   1.000
_cell.length_c   1.000
_cell.angle_alpha   90.00
_cell.angle_beta   90.00
_cell.angle_gamma   90.00
#
_symmetry.space_group_name_H-M   'P 1'
#
loop_
_entity.id
_entity.type
_entity.pdbx_description
1 polymer ?
#
loop_
_entity_poly.entity_id
_entity_poly.type
_entity_poly.pdbx_seq_one_letter_code
_entity_poly.pdbx_strand_id
1 'polypeptide(L)'
;PKAKIGYFAQNGYKYNSNQKVLEFMKEDCDYNVSEIRSVLASMGFKQNDIGKSLSILSGGEIMKLLLAKMLMGRYNILLMDEPSNFLDIPSLEALEILMKEYAGTIMFITHDKRLLENVADVIYEIKDKKLNVNGK
;
A
#
# COMPACT_ATOMS: atom_id res chain seq x y z
N PRO A 1 19.80 8.43 -10.13
CA PRO A 1 18.89 7.26 -10.02
C PRO A 1 17.88 7.25 -11.18
N LYS A 2 17.58 6.08 -11.78
CA LYS A 2 16.49 5.98 -12.77
C LYS A 2 15.14 5.93 -12.03
N ALA A 3 14.13 6.61 -12.55
CA ALA A 3 12.78 6.55 -12.00
C ALA A 3 12.19 5.15 -12.13
N LYS A 4 11.60 4.63 -11.05
CA LYS A 4 10.86 3.36 -10.99
C LYS A 4 9.52 3.63 -10.36
N ILE A 5 8.48 3.62 -11.19
CA ILE A 5 7.13 3.99 -10.80
C ILE A 5 6.32 2.72 -10.52
N GLY A 6 5.70 2.66 -9.35
CA GLY A 6 4.69 1.66 -9.01
C GLY A 6 3.30 2.28 -9.08
N TYR A 7 2.31 1.52 -9.56
CA TYR A 7 0.93 1.98 -9.69
C TYR A 7 -0.03 1.04 -8.93
N PHE A 8 -0.80 1.58 -7.99
CA PHE A 8 -1.85 0.88 -7.26
C PHE A 8 -3.21 1.35 -7.78
N ALA A 9 -3.97 0.45 -8.41
CA ALA A 9 -5.34 0.70 -8.82
C ALA A 9 -6.32 -0.04 -7.90
N GLN A 10 -7.43 0.60 -7.53
CA GLN A 10 -8.49 -0.01 -6.73
C GLN A 10 -9.10 -1.27 -7.40
N ASN A 11 -9.07 -1.35 -8.73
CA ASN A 11 -9.69 -2.42 -9.50
C ASN A 11 -8.65 -3.32 -10.17
N GLY A 12 -8.91 -4.64 -10.16
CA GLY A 12 -8.25 -5.58 -11.10
C GLY A 12 -7.36 -6.64 -10.47
N TYR A 13 -7.14 -6.63 -9.16
CA TYR A 13 -6.29 -7.64 -8.53
C TYR A 13 -7.04 -8.92 -8.18
N LYS A 14 -7.26 -9.76 -9.20
CA LYS A 14 -7.60 -11.18 -8.98
C LYS A 14 -6.31 -12.00 -9.05
N TYR A 15 -5.77 -12.35 -7.89
CA TYR A 15 -4.66 -13.30 -7.81
C TYR A 15 -5.21 -14.72 -7.70
N ASN A 16 -5.21 -15.43 -8.83
CA ASN A 16 -5.39 -16.88 -8.82
C ASN A 16 -4.02 -17.54 -8.92
N SER A 17 -3.27 -17.48 -7.83
CA SER A 17 -1.95 -18.08 -7.71
C SER A 17 -1.91 -18.98 -6.49
N ASN A 18 -1.27 -20.15 -6.64
CA ASN A 18 -0.98 -21.07 -5.54
C ASN A 18 0.25 -20.66 -4.72
N GLN A 19 0.88 -19.54 -5.08
CA GLN A 19 2.00 -18.97 -4.36
C GLN A 19 1.61 -18.60 -2.94
N LYS A 20 2.54 -18.74 -1.99
CA LYS A 20 2.29 -18.36 -0.60
C LYS A 20 2.49 -16.87 -0.37
N VAL A 21 1.78 -16.31 0.60
CA VAL A 21 1.89 -14.90 1.02
C VAL A 21 3.34 -14.47 1.24
N LEU A 22 4.12 -15.25 2.02
CA LEU A 22 5.51 -14.89 2.29
C LEU A 22 6.41 -14.94 1.06
N GLU A 23 6.19 -15.90 0.16
CA GLU A 23 6.96 -16.04 -1.06
C GLU A 23 6.68 -14.86 -1.99
N PHE A 24 5.41 -14.50 -2.14
CA PHE A 24 4.99 -13.32 -2.89
C PHE A 24 5.63 -12.03 -2.37
N MET A 25 5.71 -11.85 -1.05
CA MET A 25 6.33 -10.65 -0.46
C MET A 25 7.84 -10.58 -0.64
N LYS A 26 8.52 -11.73 -0.75
CA LYS A 26 9.98 -11.80 -0.96
C LYS A 26 10.39 -11.45 -2.39
N GLU A 27 9.49 -11.59 -3.35
CA GLU A 27 9.77 -11.20 -4.72
C GLU A 27 9.97 -9.69 -4.83
N ASP A 28 11.10 -9.29 -5.44
CA ASP A 28 11.45 -7.90 -5.73
C ASP A 28 11.49 -6.96 -4.50
N CYS A 29 11.82 -7.53 -3.35
CA CYS A 29 11.89 -6.86 -2.05
C CYS A 29 13.29 -7.07 -1.43
N ASP A 30 13.89 -6.00 -0.91
CA ASP A 30 15.22 -6.04 -0.26
C ASP A 30 15.14 -6.26 1.26
N TYR A 31 13.93 -6.29 1.81
CA TYR A 31 13.69 -6.46 3.24
C TYR A 31 13.89 -7.92 3.67
N ASN A 32 14.36 -8.09 4.91
CA ASN A 32 14.51 -9.40 5.49
C ASN A 32 13.15 -9.99 5.91
N VAL A 33 13.15 -11.30 6.21
CA VAL A 33 11.91 -12.03 6.55
C VAL A 33 11.24 -11.47 7.81
N SER A 34 12.01 -11.00 8.78
CA SER A 34 11.45 -10.44 10.02
C SER A 34 10.72 -9.13 9.74
N GLU A 35 11.30 -8.25 8.93
CA GLU A 35 10.69 -6.98 8.51
C GLU A 35 9.39 -7.22 7.74
N ILE A 36 9.41 -8.14 6.75
CA ILE A 36 8.21 -8.54 6.00
C ILE A 36 7.12 -9.04 6.95
N ARG A 37 7.46 -9.88 7.93
CA ARG A 37 6.48 -10.39 8.90
C ARG A 37 5.92 -9.29 9.78
N SER A 38 6.73 -8.32 10.22
CA SER A 38 6.27 -7.19 11.01
C SER A 38 5.26 -6.34 10.24
N VAL A 39 5.55 -6.01 8.98
CA VAL A 39 4.63 -5.25 8.12
C VAL A 39 3.35 -6.03 7.84
N LEU A 40 3.44 -7.33 7.53
CA LEU A 40 2.24 -8.15 7.35
C LEU A 40 1.40 -8.20 8.63
N ALA A 41 2.03 -8.33 9.79
CA ALA A 41 1.33 -8.36 11.08
C ALA A 41 0.62 -7.03 11.38
N SER A 42 1.25 -5.88 11.11
CA SER A 42 0.59 -4.56 11.27
C SER A 42 -0.58 -4.38 10.30
N MET A 43 -0.53 -5.03 9.13
CA MET A 43 -1.64 -5.09 8.17
C MET A 43 -2.70 -6.17 8.52
N GLY A 44 -2.61 -6.78 9.70
CA GLY A 44 -3.60 -7.72 10.21
C GLY A 44 -3.42 -9.18 9.80
N PHE A 45 -2.31 -9.55 9.15
CA PHE A 45 -2.00 -10.96 8.85
C PHE A 45 -1.48 -11.67 10.10
N LYS A 46 -2.13 -12.77 10.47
CA LYS A 46 -1.69 -13.64 11.56
C LYS A 46 -0.59 -14.57 11.07
N GLN A 47 0.11 -15.20 12.02
CA GLN A 47 1.21 -16.12 11.70
C GLN A 47 0.79 -17.28 10.78
N ASN A 48 -0.44 -17.77 10.95
CA ASN A 48 -1.00 -18.82 10.10
C ASN A 48 -1.36 -18.32 8.69
N ASP A 49 -1.57 -17.02 8.50
CA ASP A 49 -1.93 -16.43 7.21
C ASP A 49 -0.73 -16.32 6.27
N ILE A 50 0.47 -16.18 6.84
CA ILE A 50 1.75 -16.06 6.11
C ILE A 50 2.03 -17.29 5.23
N GLY A 51 1.54 -18.47 5.63
CA GLY A 51 1.69 -19.72 4.90
C GLY A 51 0.56 -20.02 3.91
N LYS A 52 -0.50 -19.20 3.88
CA LYS A 52 -1.65 -19.41 2.99
C LYS A 52 -1.28 -19.13 1.54
N SER A 53 -1.97 -19.82 0.65
CA SER A 53 -1.99 -19.51 -0.77
C SER A 53 -2.72 -18.19 -1.03
N LEU A 54 -2.26 -17.39 -1.99
CA LEU A 54 -2.93 -16.16 -2.42
C LEU A 54 -4.38 -16.43 -2.86
N SER A 55 -4.65 -17.58 -3.48
CA SER A 55 -5.98 -17.98 -3.94
C SER A 55 -7.03 -18.15 -2.84
N ILE A 56 -6.62 -18.23 -1.57
CA ILE A 56 -7.51 -18.41 -0.41
C ILE A 56 -7.84 -17.08 0.28
N LEU A 57 -7.06 -16.03 0.00
CA LEU A 57 -7.26 -14.72 0.61
C LEU A 57 -8.54 -14.06 0.11
N SER A 58 -9.23 -13.37 1.02
CA SER A 58 -10.32 -12.46 0.68
C SER A 58 -9.81 -11.29 -0.15
N GLY A 59 -10.72 -10.60 -0.86
CA GLY A 59 -10.35 -9.40 -1.64
C GLY A 59 -9.69 -8.32 -0.78
N GLY A 60 -10.16 -8.11 0.45
CA GLY A 60 -9.55 -7.15 1.38
C GLY A 60 -8.13 -7.56 1.80
N GLU A 61 -7.90 -8.84 2.10
CA GLU A 61 -6.55 -9.34 2.41
C GLU A 61 -5.61 -9.19 1.20
N ILE A 62 -6.08 -9.46 -0.01
CA ILE A 62 -5.29 -9.22 -1.23
C ILE A 62 -4.90 -7.75 -1.36
N MET A 63 -5.83 -6.81 -1.13
CA MET A 63 -5.52 -5.39 -1.20
C MET A 63 -4.46 -4.98 -0.16
N LYS A 64 -4.61 -5.43 1.09
CA LYS A 64 -3.61 -5.20 2.15
C LYS A 64 -2.23 -5.73 1.78
N LEU A 65 -2.18 -6.94 1.22
CA LEU A 65 -0.94 -7.58 0.80
C LEU A 65 -0.24 -6.79 -0.31
N LEU A 66 -1.00 -6.27 -1.27
CA LEU A 66 -0.46 -5.51 -2.39
C LEU A 66 0.05 -4.14 -1.96
N LEU A 67 -0.67 -3.44 -1.09
CA LEU A 67 -0.19 -2.19 -0.49
C LEU A 67 1.13 -2.42 0.23
N ALA A 68 1.21 -3.45 1.08
CA ALA A 68 2.44 -3.83 1.76
C ALA A 68 3.58 -4.13 0.76
N LYS A 69 3.32 -4.95 -0.27
CA LYS A 69 4.33 -5.27 -1.29
C LYS A 69 4.84 -4.04 -2.04
N MET A 70 3.95 -3.09 -2.35
CA MET A 70 4.32 -1.88 -3.09
C MET A 70 5.17 -0.93 -2.24
N LEU A 71 4.81 -0.74 -0.98
CA LEU A 71 5.54 0.11 -0.04
C LEU A 71 6.91 -0.48 0.34
N MET A 72 7.02 -1.81 0.38
CA MET A 72 8.29 -2.52 0.61
C MET A 72 9.08 -2.82 -0.67
N GLY A 73 8.53 -2.52 -1.83
CA GLY A 73 9.12 -2.85 -3.13
C GLY A 73 10.18 -1.85 -3.57
N ARG A 74 10.88 -2.19 -4.66
CA ARG A 74 11.93 -1.34 -5.27
C ARG A 74 11.39 -0.21 -6.16
N TYR A 75 10.33 0.47 -5.73
CA TYR A 75 9.83 1.69 -6.37
C TYR A 75 10.46 2.92 -5.70
N ASN A 76 10.56 4.04 -6.42
CA ASN A 76 10.91 5.33 -5.85
C ASN A 76 9.84 6.40 -6.05
N ILE A 77 8.81 6.07 -6.85
CA ILE A 77 7.59 6.85 -7.00
C ILE A 77 6.42 5.86 -6.94
N LEU A 78 5.44 6.11 -6.08
CA LEU A 78 4.22 5.34 -5.99
C LEU A 78 3.03 6.22 -6.36
N LEU A 79 2.19 5.73 -7.27
CA LEU A 79 0.92 6.33 -7.63
C LEU A 79 -0.19 5.44 -7.09
N MET A 80 -1.04 5.95 -6.21
CA MET A 80 -2.07 5.15 -5.54
C MET A 80 -3.47 5.73 -5.70
N ASP A 81 -4.38 4.93 -6.23
CA ASP A 81 -5.80 5.28 -6.35
C ASP A 81 -6.59 4.65 -5.20
N GLU A 82 -7.09 5.50 -4.30
CA GLU A 82 -7.89 5.15 -3.12
C GLU A 82 -7.29 4.01 -2.26
N PRO A 83 -6.07 4.18 -1.73
CA PRO A 83 -5.35 3.11 -1.03
C PRO A 83 -5.94 2.73 0.33
N SER A 84 -6.78 3.58 0.94
CA SER A 84 -7.43 3.29 2.23
C SER A 84 -8.67 2.42 2.11
N ASN A 85 -9.16 2.17 0.89
CA ASN A 85 -10.39 1.41 0.71
C ASN A 85 -10.26 -0.03 1.20
N PHE A 86 -11.33 -0.52 1.85
CA PHE A 86 -11.42 -1.87 2.44
C PHE A 86 -10.47 -2.13 3.62
N LEU A 87 -9.83 -1.09 4.16
CA LEU A 87 -9.02 -1.20 5.38
C LEU A 87 -9.88 -1.00 6.62
N ASP A 88 -9.66 -1.85 7.62
CA ASP A 88 -10.10 -1.59 8.99
C ASP A 88 -9.19 -0.51 9.62
N ILE A 89 -9.63 0.09 10.73
CA ILE A 89 -8.89 1.17 11.40
C ILE A 89 -7.42 0.79 11.70
N PRO A 90 -7.11 -0.40 12.24
CA PRO A 90 -5.71 -0.79 12.49
C PRO A 90 -4.88 -0.88 11.20
N SER A 91 -5.43 -1.43 10.12
CA SER A 91 -4.72 -1.53 8.84
C SER A 91 -4.52 -0.15 8.20
N LEU A 92 -5.46 0.78 8.37
CA LEU A 92 -5.33 2.16 7.92
C LEU A 92 -4.21 2.88 8.67
N GLU A 93 -4.12 2.71 9.99
CA GLU A 93 -3.03 3.27 10.81
C GLU A 93 -1.66 2.71 10.41
N ALA A 94 -1.59 1.40 10.14
CA ALA A 94 -0.39 0.79 9.60
C ALA A 94 -0.01 1.36 8.23
N LEU A 95 -0.98 1.55 7.33
CA LEU A 95 -0.76 2.17 6.03
C LEU A 95 -0.21 3.60 6.18
N GLU A 96 -0.78 4.41 7.08
CA GLU A 96 -0.32 5.78 7.35
C GLU A 96 1.16 5.80 7.77
N ILE A 97 1.57 4.90 8.67
CA ILE A 97 2.97 4.79 9.13
C ILE A 97 3.88 4.41 7.97
N LEU A 98 3.52 3.36 7.21
CA LEU A 98 4.32 2.89 6.08
C LEU A 98 4.48 3.95 5.00
N MET A 99 3.43 4.73 4.72
CA MET A 99 3.49 5.82 3.75
C MET A 99 4.39 6.97 4.22
N LYS A 100 4.38 7.30 5.52
CA LYS A 100 5.25 8.35 6.10
C LYS A 100 6.72 7.95 6.12
N GLU A 101 7.00 6.67 6.35
CA GLU A 101 8.36 6.14 6.40
C GLU A 101 8.93 5.80 5.00
N TYR A 102 8.09 5.89 3.96
CA TYR A 102 8.51 5.58 2.60
C TYR A 102 9.54 6.59 2.10
N ALA A 103 10.74 6.11 1.77
CA ALA A 103 11.85 6.98 1.35
C ALA A 103 11.67 7.62 -0.04
N GLY A 104 10.71 7.12 -0.84
CA GLY A 104 10.39 7.65 -2.16
C GLY A 104 9.27 8.70 -2.13
N THR A 105 8.75 9.05 -3.30
CA THR A 105 7.59 9.95 -3.41
C THR A 105 6.31 9.15 -3.54
N ILE A 106 5.27 9.51 -2.81
CA ILE A 106 3.92 8.96 -2.99
C ILE A 106 3.01 10.06 -3.50
N MET A 107 2.28 9.77 -4.57
CA MET A 107 1.12 10.54 -5.01
C MET A 107 -0.09 9.64 -4.86
N PHE A 108 -1.04 10.06 -4.03
CA PHE A 108 -2.24 9.27 -3.78
C PHE A 108 -3.50 10.11 -3.97
N ILE A 109 -4.56 9.43 -4.40
CA ILE A 109 -5.91 9.98 -4.53
C ILE A 109 -6.73 9.38 -3.40
N THR A 110 -7.42 10.22 -2.64
CA THR A 110 -8.35 9.72 -1.62
C THR A 110 -9.45 10.72 -1.30
N HIS A 111 -10.61 10.19 -0.91
CA HIS A 111 -11.67 10.95 -0.24
C HIS A 111 -11.53 10.95 1.30
N ASP A 112 -10.56 10.21 1.85
CA ASP A 112 -10.30 10.12 3.29
C ASP A 112 -9.52 11.33 3.80
N LYS A 113 -10.22 12.21 4.52
CA LYS A 113 -9.62 13.41 5.14
C LYS A 113 -8.57 13.09 6.18
N ARG A 114 -8.72 12.00 6.93
CA ARG A 114 -7.76 11.61 7.96
C ARG A 114 -6.44 11.20 7.31
N LEU A 115 -6.49 10.41 6.24
CA LEU A 115 -5.30 10.02 5.49
C LEU A 115 -4.58 11.25 4.90
N LEU A 116 -5.33 12.19 4.31
CA LEU A 116 -4.78 13.47 3.81
C LEU A 116 -4.12 14.29 4.92
N GLU A 117 -4.80 14.47 6.05
CA GLU A 117 -4.30 15.24 7.19
C GLU A 117 -3.04 14.60 7.79
N ASN A 118 -3.03 13.27 7.89
CA ASN A 118 -1.94 12.54 8.53
C ASN A 118 -0.73 12.40 7.62
N VAL A 119 -0.90 12.14 6.32
CA VAL A 119 0.20 11.69 5.44
C VAL A 119 0.62 12.75 4.42
N ALA A 120 -0.28 13.58 3.90
CA ALA A 120 0.05 14.46 2.79
C ALA A 120 0.94 15.65 3.21
N ASP A 121 2.03 15.86 2.49
CA ASP A 121 2.87 17.07 2.58
C ASP A 121 2.30 18.22 1.74
N VAL A 122 1.76 17.90 0.56
CA VAL A 122 1.17 18.85 -0.40
C VAL A 122 -0.19 18.33 -0.85
N ILE A 123 -1.20 19.21 -0.83
CA ILE A 123 -2.57 18.85 -1.21
C ILE A 123 -2.92 19.55 -2.52
N TYR A 124 -3.33 18.77 -3.52
CA TYR A 124 -3.90 19.28 -4.75
C TYR A 124 -5.42 19.11 -4.74
N GLU A 125 -6.14 20.17 -5.10
CA GLU A 125 -7.61 20.16 -5.19
C GLU A 125 -8.04 20.40 -6.64
N ILE A 126 -8.86 19.50 -7.18
CA ILE A 126 -9.50 19.73 -8.48
C ILE A 126 -10.83 20.45 -8.25
N LYS A 127 -10.90 21.70 -8.69
CA LYS A 127 -12.09 22.55 -8.56
C LYS A 127 -12.28 23.41 -9.81
N ASP A 128 -13.51 23.54 -10.27
CA ASP A 128 -13.87 24.34 -11.45
C ASP A 128 -13.03 23.99 -12.70
N LYS A 129 -12.80 22.68 -12.92
CA LYS A 129 -11.96 22.11 -14.00
C LYS A 129 -10.49 22.59 -13.97
N LYS A 130 -10.01 23.06 -12.82
CA LYS A 130 -8.62 23.46 -12.59
C LYS A 130 -8.02 22.65 -11.44
N LEU A 131 -6.72 22.41 -11.52
CA LEU A 131 -5.94 21.86 -10.42
C LEU A 131 -5.35 23.02 -9.61
N ASN A 132 -5.77 23.14 -8.37
CA ASN A 132 -5.25 24.11 -7.41
C ASN A 132 -4.29 23.40 -6.45
N VAL A 133 -3.28 24.11 -5.96
CA VAL A 133 -2.32 23.58 -4.99
C VAL A 133 -2.45 24.35 -3.68
N ASN A 134 -2.66 23.61 -2.60
CA ASN A 134 -2.64 24.13 -1.25
C ASN A 134 -1.45 23.47 -0.54
N GLY A 135 -0.41 24.25 -0.27
CA GLY A 135 0.67 23.80 0.63
C GLY A 135 0.16 23.76 2.07
N LYS A 136 0.61 22.79 2.85
CA LYS A 136 0.56 22.89 4.31
C LYS A 136 1.60 23.91 4.79
#